data_AF-A0A1S6H772-F1
#
_entry.id   AF-A0A1S6H772-F1
#
_cell.length_a   1.000
_cell.length_b   1.000
_cell.length_c   1.000
_cell.angle_alpha   90.00
_cell.angle_beta   90.00
_cell.angle_gamma   90.00
#
_symmetry.space_group_name_H-M   'P 1'
#
loop_
_entity.id
_entity.type
_entity.pdbx_description
1 polymer ?
#
loop_
_entity_poly.entity_id
_entity_poly.type
_entity_poly.pdbx_seq_one_letter_code
_entity_poly.pdbx_strand_id
1 'polypeptide(L)' 'MTKNGEHPYMTKKIFEFIVLDLFQAGLNWETILKKRKGFKKAFSNFDPKKISKYSDKKIKN' A
#
# COMPACT_ATOMS: atom_id res chain seq x y z
N MET A 1 7.87 20.18 4.92
CA MET A 1 6.61 19.85 4.19
C MET A 1 6.64 20.62 2.87
N THR A 2 6.25 20.00 1.75
CA THR A 2 6.15 20.73 0.47
C THR A 2 4.91 21.64 0.46
N LYS A 3 4.82 22.56 -0.52
CA LYS A 3 3.75 23.57 -0.65
C LYS A 3 2.32 23.01 -0.62
N ASN A 4 2.14 21.71 -0.83
CA ASN A 4 0.84 21.05 -0.89
C ASN A 4 0.54 20.15 0.34
N GLY A 5 1.36 20.25 1.40
CA GLY A 5 1.24 19.38 2.58
C GLY A 5 1.76 17.96 2.36
N GLU A 6 2.31 17.65 1.20
CA GLU A 6 2.87 16.33 0.90
C GLU A 6 4.32 16.24 1.41
N HIS A 7 4.64 15.16 2.13
CA HIS A 7 6.00 14.87 2.54
C HIS A 7 6.78 14.35 1.31
N PRO A 8 7.89 14.98 0.91
CA PRO A 8 8.56 14.67 -0.36
C PRO A 8 9.03 13.20 -0.46
N TYR A 9 9.24 12.55 0.69
CA TYR A 9 9.66 11.15 0.79
C TYR A 9 8.49 10.16 0.95
N MET A 10 7.25 10.61 1.14
CA MET A 10 6.10 9.72 1.34
C MET A 10 5.24 9.64 0.07
N THR A 11 5.84 9.09 -0.99
CA THR A 11 5.12 8.86 -2.25
C THR A 11 4.30 7.56 -2.19
N LYS A 12 3.25 7.45 -3.01
CA LYS A 12 2.45 6.20 -3.16
C LYS A 12 3.32 4.98 -3.45
N LYS A 13 4.42 5.17 -4.19
CA LYS A 13 5.35 4.09 -4.54
C LYS A 13 6.16 3.62 -3.34
N ILE A 14 6.62 4.54 -2.49
CA ILE A 14 7.33 4.19 -1.25
C ILE A 14 6.38 3.49 -0.28
N PHE A 15 5.15 4.00 -0.13
CA PHE A 15 4.13 3.33 0.68
C PHE A 15 3.79 1.93 0.14
N GLU A 16 3.65 1.77 -1.19
CA GLU A 16 3.49 0.46 -1.82
C GLU A 16 4.62 -0.50 -1.43
N PHE A 17 5.88 -0.08 -1.52
CA PHE A 17 7.01 -0.95 -1.18
C PHE A 17 7.05 -1.31 0.30
N ILE A 18 6.80 -0.36 1.22
CA ILE A 18 6.73 -0.64 2.67
C ILE A 18 5.64 -1.68 2.95
N VAL A 19 4.45 -1.53 2.35
CA VAL A 19 3.37 -2.51 2.55
C VAL A 19 3.76 -3.87 2.00
N LEU A 20 4.31 -3.95 0.78
CA LEU A 20 4.74 -5.21 0.19
C LEU A 20 5.82 -5.92 1.02
N ASP A 21 6.72 -5.16 1.65
CA ASP A 21 7.76 -5.68 2.54
C ASP A 21 7.17 -6.30 3.82
N LEU A 22 6.15 -5.68 4.41
CA LEU A 22 5.44 -6.26 5.56
C LEU A 22 4.75 -7.60 5.22
N PHE A 23 4.27 -7.76 3.99
CA PHE A 23 3.65 -9.01 3.52
C PHE A 23 4.66 -10.06 3.05
N GLN A 24 5.95 -9.72 2.97
CA GLN A 24 6.99 -10.64 2.53
C GLN A 24 7.36 -11.70 3.57
N ALA A 25 6.94 -11.57 4.83
CA ALA A 25 7.31 -12.48 5.92
C ALA A 25 7.27 -13.97 5.52
N GLY A 26 8.45 -14.55 5.27
CA GLY A 26 8.65 -15.96 4.90
C GLY A 26 8.46 -16.32 3.41
N LEU A 27 8.20 -15.37 2.53
CA LEU A 27 7.97 -15.58 1.09
C LEU A 27 9.10 -14.98 0.25
N ASN A 28 9.43 -15.54 -0.91
CA ASN A 28 10.39 -14.89 -1.82
C ASN A 28 9.80 -13.63 -2.48
N TRP A 29 10.66 -12.70 -2.91
CA TRP A 29 10.23 -11.42 -3.52
C TRP A 29 9.43 -11.62 -4.81
N GLU A 30 9.75 -12.67 -5.57
CA GLU A 30 9.00 -13.04 -6.77
C GLU A 30 7.54 -13.38 -6.46
N THR A 31 7.28 -14.07 -5.35
CA THR A 31 5.93 -14.42 -4.87
C THR A 31 5.13 -13.16 -4.54
N ILE A 32 5.77 -12.18 -3.89
CA ILE A 32 5.15 -10.89 -3.58
C ILE A 32 4.85 -10.08 -4.84
N LEU A 33 5.79 -10.05 -5.79
CA LEU A 33 5.60 -9.36 -7.08
C LEU A 33 4.46 -9.98 -7.91
N LYS A 34 4.32 -11.32 -7.90
CA LYS A 34 3.19 -12.01 -8.54
C LYS A 34 1.84 -11.60 -7.93
N LYS A 35 1.79 -11.32 -6.61
CA LYS A 35 0.59 -10.86 -5.90
C LYS A 35 0.35 -9.35 -5.99
N ARG A 36 1.31 -8.55 -6.50
CA ARG A 36 1.26 -7.08 -6.54
C ARG A 36 -0.02 -6.50 -7.15
N LYS A 37 -0.54 -7.10 -8.23
CA LYS A 37 -1.82 -6.67 -8.84
C LYS A 37 -3.00 -6.82 -7.88
N GLY A 38 -3.03 -7.90 -7.10
CA GLY A 38 -4.03 -8.13 -6.05
C GLY A 38 -3.94 -7.08 -4.95
N PHE A 39 -2.72 -6.79 -4.48
CA PHE A 39 -2.49 -5.72 -3.50
C PHE A 39 -2.95 -4.35 -4.00
N LYS A 40 -2.66 -3.99 -5.26
CA LYS A 40 -3.16 -2.74 -5.85
C LYS A 40 -4.68 -2.64 -5.79
N LYS A 41 -5.40 -3.73 -6.04
CA LYS A 41 -6.88 -3.77 -5.95
C LYS A 41 -7.35 -3.66 -4.50
N ALA A 42 -6.74 -4.40 -3.57
CA ALA A 42 -7.11 -4.42 -2.16
C ALA A 42 -6.84 -3.08 -1.45
N PHE A 43 -5.72 -2.42 -1.77
CA PHE A 43 -5.25 -1.20 -1.12
C PHE A 43 -5.55 0.06 -1.94
N SER A 44 -6.58 0.07 -2.79
CA SER A 44 -7.00 1.27 -3.55
C SER A 44 -5.85 1.96 -4.29
N ASN A 45 -4.99 1.15 -4.92
CA ASN A 45 -3.76 1.55 -5.60
C ASN A 45 -2.78 2.32 -4.69
N PHE A 46 -2.71 1.91 -3.42
CA PHE A 46 -1.81 2.45 -2.40
C PHE A 46 -1.99 3.95 -2.16
N ASP A 47 -3.23 4.45 -2.25
CA ASP A 47 -3.57 5.84 -1.95
C ASP A 47 -3.86 6.03 -0.46
N PRO A 48 -2.98 6.69 0.32
CA PRO A 48 -3.16 6.83 1.77
C PRO A 48 -4.44 7.57 2.14
N LYS A 49 -4.90 8.52 1.32
CA LYS A 49 -6.14 9.29 1.57
C LYS A 49 -7.40 8.43 1.42
N LYS A 50 -7.34 7.36 0.61
CA LYS A 50 -8.44 6.40 0.46
C LYS A 50 -8.38 5.34 1.55
N ILE A 51 -7.18 4.83 1.84
CA ILE A 51 -6.96 3.79 2.85
C ILE A 51 -7.31 4.30 4.26
N SER A 52 -6.98 5.55 4.59
CA SER A 52 -7.32 6.15 5.89
C SER A 52 -8.83 6.23 6.15
N LYS A 53 -9.66 6.03 5.13
CA LYS A 53 -11.14 6.03 5.21
C LYS A 53 -11.73 4.62 5.16
N TYR A 54 -10.92 3.58 5.23
CA TYR A 54 -11.41 2.21 5.27
C TYR A 54 -12.24 2.01 6.53
N SER A 55 -13.45 1.48 6.37
CA SER A 55 -14.29 1.06 7.48
C SER A 55 -14.07 -0.41 7.81
N ASP A 56 -14.48 -0.86 8.99
CA ASP A 56 -14.40 -2.26 9.39
C ASP A 56 -15.06 -3.21 8.38
N LYS A 57 -16.16 -2.76 7.75
CA LYS A 57 -16.84 -3.50 6.69
C LYS A 57 -15.93 -3.73 5.47
N LYS A 58 -15.05 -2.77 5.15
CA LYS A 58 -14.09 -2.89 4.06
C LYS A 58 -12.92 -3.82 4.41
N ILE A 59 -12.55 -3.91 5.69
CA ILE A 59 -11.44 -4.74 6.16
C ILE A 59 -11.84 -6.22 6.25
N LYS A 60 -13.09 -6.51 6.62
CA LYS A 60 -13.59 -7.89 6.83
C LYS A 60 -14.00 -8.63 5.55
N ASN A 61 -13.99 -7.98 4.38
CA ASN A 61 -14.55 -8.50 3.11
C ASN A 61 -13.48 -8.74 2.03
#